data_AF-A0A9X1QR23-F1
#
_entry.id   AF-A0A9X1QR23-F1
#
_cell.length_a   1.000
_cell.length_b   1.000
_cell.length_c   1.000
_cell.angle_alpha   90.00
_cell.angle_beta   90.00
_cell.angle_gamma   90.00
#
_symmetry.space_group_name_H-M   'P 1'
#
loop_
_entity.id
_entity.type
_entity.pdbx_description
1 polymer ?
#
loop_
_entity_poly.entity_id
_entity_poly.type
_entity_poly.pdbx_seq_one_letter_code
_entity_poly.pdbx_strand_id
1 'polypeptide(L)'
;MKTTSWSFYGKSQPRWMVALAWVLIFLLPAVAFISLRYDWGYQLLFIYALIAGLIQLVLSWCLRSWLLILIGLFTLTFYYYMAGLLFGIIP
;
A
#
# COMPACT_ATOMS: atom_id res chain seq x y z
N MET A 1 2.12 -19.81 -27.40
CA MET A 1 1.91 -18.70 -26.45
C MET A 1 2.05 -19.23 -25.03
N LYS A 2 3.05 -18.77 -24.25
CA LYS A 2 3.10 -19.07 -22.80
C LYS A 2 2.05 -18.21 -22.12
N THR A 3 0.93 -18.80 -21.71
CA THR A 3 -0.04 -18.15 -20.83
C THR A 3 0.67 -17.81 -19.53
N THR A 4 0.91 -16.53 -19.32
CA THR A 4 1.52 -16.05 -18.08
C THR A 4 0.41 -15.98 -17.03
N SER A 5 0.14 -17.11 -16.37
CA SER A 5 -0.88 -17.16 -15.33
C SER A 5 -0.42 -16.34 -14.13
N TRP A 6 -1.21 -15.33 -13.78
CA TRP A 6 -1.13 -14.69 -12.48
C TRP A 6 -1.52 -15.71 -11.41
N SER A 7 -0.87 -15.65 -10.27
CA SER A 7 -1.18 -16.55 -9.15
C SER A 7 -1.69 -15.74 -7.99
N PHE A 8 -2.53 -16.35 -7.17
CA PHE A 8 -3.09 -15.69 -6.00
C PHE A 8 -1.99 -15.23 -5.03
N TYR A 9 -0.98 -16.09 -4.79
CA TYR A 9 0.11 -15.84 -3.84
C TYR A 9 1.39 -15.24 -4.46
N GLY A 10 1.48 -15.14 -5.79
CA GLY A 10 2.74 -14.85 -6.49
C GLY A 10 3.50 -16.13 -6.86
N LYS A 11 4.35 -16.04 -7.88
CA LYS A 11 5.25 -17.17 -8.25
C LYS A 11 6.26 -17.38 -7.11
N SER A 12 6.99 -18.51 -7.10
CA SER A 12 8.18 -18.69 -6.25
C SER A 12 9.13 -17.50 -6.45
N GLN A 13 9.02 -16.50 -5.57
CA GLN A 13 9.61 -15.20 -5.76
C GLN A 13 10.57 -14.87 -4.62
N PRO A 14 11.52 -13.97 -4.88
CA PRO A 14 12.50 -13.60 -3.89
C PRO A 14 11.82 -13.16 -2.60
N ARG A 15 12.12 -13.88 -1.52
CA ARG A 15 11.53 -13.65 -0.18
C ARG A 15 11.68 -12.19 0.28
N TRP A 16 12.73 -11.50 -0.17
CA TRP A 16 12.99 -10.11 0.15
C TRP A 16 11.96 -9.13 -0.46
N MET A 17 11.45 -9.39 -1.67
CA MET A 17 10.42 -8.54 -2.29
C MET A 17 9.07 -8.68 -1.58
N VAL A 18 8.74 -9.92 -1.18
CA VAL A 18 7.52 -10.20 -0.40
C VAL A 18 7.64 -9.56 0.98
N ALA A 19 8.80 -9.69 1.64
CA ALA A 19 9.07 -9.04 2.92
C ALA A 19 8.95 -7.52 2.81
N LEU A 20 9.50 -6.89 1.76
CA LEU A 20 9.39 -5.45 1.52
C LEU A 20 7.91 -5.02 1.38
N ALA A 21 7.12 -5.77 0.62
CA ALA A 21 5.69 -5.50 0.43
C ALA A 21 4.92 -5.59 1.77
N TRP A 22 5.24 -6.56 2.62
CA TRP A 22 4.65 -6.67 3.95
C TRP A 22 5.12 -5.56 4.89
N VAL A 23 6.39 -5.19 4.87
CA VAL A 23 6.93 -4.09 5.68
C VAL A 23 6.18 -2.79 5.37
N LEU A 24 5.92 -2.48 4.09
CA LEU A 24 5.15 -1.29 3.70
C LEU A 24 3.74 -1.32 4.28
N ILE A 25 3.05 -2.47 4.23
CA ILE A 25 1.71 -2.63 4.80
C ILE A 25 1.74 -2.48 6.34
N PHE A 26 2.72 -3.07 7.01
CA PHE A 26 2.82 -3.04 8.48
C PHE A 26 3.35 -1.72 9.04
N LEU A 27 4.08 -0.92 8.26
CA LEU A 27 4.51 0.41 8.71
C LEU A 27 3.35 1.40 8.78
N LEU A 28 2.29 1.17 8.00
CA LEU A 28 1.18 2.12 7.84
C LEU A 28 0.45 2.49 9.14
N PRO A 29 0.09 1.53 10.02
CA PRO A 29 -0.48 1.85 11.33
C PRO A 29 0.43 2.73 12.19
N ALA A 30 1.75 2.56 12.10
CA ALA A 30 2.70 3.38 12.83
C ALA A 30 2.71 4.83 12.30
N VAL A 31 2.66 4.99 10.98
CA VAL A 31 2.54 6.31 10.33
C VAL A 31 1.21 6.97 10.69
N ALA A 32 0.12 6.21 10.72
CA ALA A 32 -1.19 6.69 11.18
C ALA A 32 -1.17 7.17 12.63
N PHE A 33 -0.53 6.43 13.54
CA PHE A 33 -0.41 6.85 14.92
C PHE A 33 0.42 8.14 15.09
N ILE A 34 1.53 8.25 14.34
CA ILE A 34 2.34 9.48 14.30
C ILE A 34 1.51 10.62 13.73
N SER A 35 0.69 10.37 12.70
CA SER A 35 -0.11 11.40 12.06
C SER A 35 -1.14 12.05 12.99
N LEU A 36 -1.65 11.31 13.97
CA LEU A 36 -2.60 11.83 14.95
C LEU A 36 -1.94 12.71 16.02
N ARG A 37 -0.60 12.68 16.13
CA ARG A 37 0.17 13.38 17.17
C ARG A 37 0.73 14.73 16.73
N TYR A 38 0.74 15.02 15.44
CA TYR A 38 1.34 16.21 14.87
C TYR A 38 0.35 16.95 13.98
N ASP A 39 0.33 18.28 14.05
CA ASP A 39 -0.55 19.12 13.24
C ASP A 39 -0.34 18.96 11.72
N TRP A 40 0.78 18.36 11.30
CA TRP A 40 1.13 18.09 9.89
C TRP A 40 1.02 16.61 9.54
N GLY A 41 0.49 15.81 10.47
CA GLY A 41 0.49 14.37 10.38
C GLY A 41 -0.30 13.83 9.20
N TYR A 42 -1.42 14.47 8.84
CA TYR A 42 -2.24 14.07 7.69
C TYR A 42 -1.51 14.24 6.35
N GLN A 43 -0.64 15.24 6.20
CA GLN A 43 0.21 15.40 5.01
C GLN A 43 1.25 14.27 4.94
N LEU A 44 1.86 13.94 6.08
CA LEU A 44 2.78 12.82 6.22
C LEU A 44 2.11 11.49 5.85
N LEU A 45 0.88 11.29 6.31
CA LEU A 45 0.08 10.10 6.00
C LEU A 45 -0.28 10.02 4.52
N PHE A 46 -0.67 11.14 3.91
CA PHE A 46 -0.96 11.24 2.49
C PHE A 46 0.28 10.91 1.63
N ILE A 47 1.42 11.54 1.93
CA ILE A 47 2.68 11.31 1.21
C ILE A 47 3.12 9.85 1.37
N TYR A 48 3.03 9.29 2.58
CA TYR A 48 3.35 7.89 2.81
C TYR A 48 2.42 6.96 2.02
N ALA A 49 1.11 7.17 2.08
CA ALA A 49 0.13 6.35 1.38
C ALA A 49 0.35 6.38 -0.14
N LEU A 50 0.65 7.56 -0.71
CA LEU A 50 1.01 7.71 -2.12
C LEU A 50 2.28 6.91 -2.46
N ILE A 51 3.39 7.15 -1.76
CA ILE A 51 4.69 6.53 -2.07
C ILE A 51 4.65 5.01 -1.83
N ALA A 52 4.19 4.59 -0.66
CA ALA A 52 4.12 3.17 -0.30
C ALA A 52 3.15 2.42 -1.22
N GLY A 53 2.02 3.03 -1.58
CA GLY A 53 1.07 2.44 -2.51
C GLY A 53 1.60 2.30 -3.93
N LEU A 54 2.34 3.29 -4.45
CA LEU A 54 3.02 3.17 -5.75
C LEU A 54 4.07 2.06 -5.72
N ILE A 55 4.90 2.00 -4.69
CA ILE A 55 5.90 0.93 -4.52
C ILE A 55 5.20 -0.44 -4.42
N GLN A 56 4.08 -0.51 -3.70
CA GLN A 56 3.29 -1.74 -3.57
C GLN A 56 2.71 -2.18 -4.92
N LEU A 57 2.21 -1.27 -5.75
CA LEU A 57 1.73 -1.58 -7.11
C LEU A 57 2.85 -2.13 -7.99
N VAL A 58 4.03 -1.49 -7.96
CA VAL A 58 5.22 -1.95 -8.70
C VAL A 58 5.64 -3.33 -8.23
N LEU A 59 5.75 -3.54 -6.91
CA LEU A 59 6.07 -4.84 -6.32
C LEU A 59 5.04 -5.89 -6.71
N SER A 60 3.75 -5.57 -6.64
CA SER A 60 2.68 -6.52 -6.96
C SER A 60 2.67 -6.90 -8.44
N TRP A 61 3.03 -5.97 -9.34
CA TRP A 61 3.21 -6.23 -10.76
C TRP A 61 4.41 -7.13 -11.03
N CYS A 62 5.56 -6.83 -10.43
CA CYS A 62 6.75 -7.68 -10.49
C CYS A 62 6.46 -9.07 -9.91
N LEU A 63 5.69 -9.13 -8.83
CA LEU A 63 5.36 -10.35 -8.13
C LEU A 63 4.23 -11.14 -8.82
N ARG A 64 3.48 -10.51 -9.75
CA ARG A 64 2.31 -11.11 -10.41
C ARG A 64 1.36 -11.77 -9.41
N SER A 65 1.18 -11.11 -8.27
CA SER A 65 0.40 -11.57 -7.13
C SER A 65 -0.88 -10.78 -7.03
N TRP A 66 -2.02 -11.43 -7.27
CA TRP A 66 -3.34 -10.80 -7.12
C TRP A 66 -3.61 -10.37 -5.68
N LEU A 67 -3.14 -11.14 -4.70
CA LEU A 67 -3.31 -10.82 -3.29
C LEU A 67 -2.63 -9.49 -2.95
N LEU A 68 -1.38 -9.28 -3.39
CA LEU A 68 -0.65 -8.05 -3.10
C LEU A 68 -1.25 -6.84 -3.82
N ILE A 69 -1.78 -7.03 -5.03
CA ILE A 69 -2.56 -6.00 -5.73
C ILE A 69 -3.81 -5.62 -4.91
N LEU A 70 -4.60 -6.61 -4.49
CA LEU A 70 -5.84 -6.37 -3.76
C LEU A 70 -5.57 -5.69 -2.41
N ILE A 71 -4.58 -6.16 -1.66
CA ILE A 71 -4.19 -5.54 -0.39
C ILE A 71 -3.64 -4.13 -0.65
N GLY A 72 -2.76 -3.96 -1.64
CA GLY A 72 -2.19 -2.66 -1.99
C GLY A 72 -3.25 -1.63 -2.38
N LEU A 73 -4.20 -2.02 -3.24
CA LEU A 73 -5.34 -1.18 -3.64
C LEU A 73 -6.24 -0.88 -2.45
N PHE A 74 -6.63 -1.89 -1.66
CA PHE A 74 -7.46 -1.67 -0.48
C PHE A 74 -6.82 -0.67 0.48
N THR A 75 -5.53 -0.83 0.73
CA THR A 75 -4.74 0.06 1.59
C THR A 75 -4.71 1.46 0.98
N LEU A 76 -4.31 1.61 -0.27
CA LEU A 76 -4.26 2.92 -0.94
C LEU A 76 -5.62 3.64 -0.87
N THR A 77 -6.70 2.97 -1.26
CA THR A 77 -8.04 3.56 -1.30
C THR A 77 -8.54 3.92 0.11
N PHE A 78 -8.33 3.05 1.10
CA PHE A 78 -8.73 3.31 2.48
C PHE A 78 -8.03 4.55 3.04
N TYR A 79 -6.72 4.69 2.84
CA TYR A 79 -5.96 5.82 3.38
C TYR A 79 -6.17 7.11 2.59
N TYR A 80 -6.38 7.05 1.27
CA TYR A 80 -6.83 8.21 0.50
C TYR A 80 -8.20 8.69 0.95
N TYR A 81 -9.11 7.76 1.25
CA TYR A 81 -10.42 8.09 1.78
C TYR A 81 -10.33 8.72 3.18
N MET A 82 -9.53 8.13 4.08
CA MET A 82 -9.26 8.71 5.41
C MET A 82 -8.61 10.09 5.33
N ALA A 83 -7.62 10.28 4.45
CA ALA A 83 -7.02 11.58 4.20
C ALA A 83 -8.05 12.57 3.65
N GLY A 84 -8.89 12.16 2.69
CA GLY A 84 -9.95 12.99 2.13
C GLY A 84 -11.02 13.43 3.14
N LEU A 85 -11.41 12.55 4.06
CA LEU A 85 -12.27 12.89 5.21
C LEU A 85 -11.58 13.91 6.13
N LEU A 86 -10.28 13.72 6.42
CA LEU A 86 -9.51 14.63 7.27
C LEU A 86 -9.28 16.01 6.62
N PHE A 87 -9.16 16.08 5.29
CA PHE A 87 -9.08 17.33 4.54
C PHE A 87 -10.45 18.02 4.35
N GLY A 88 -11.56 17.39 4.77
CA GLY A 88 -12.92 17.91 4.57
C GLY A 88 -13.36 17.96 3.11
N ILE A 89 -12.68 17.22 2.23
CA ILE A 89 -12.99 17.14 0.79
C ILE A 89 -14.10 16.10 0.54
N ILE A 90 -14.14 15.07 1.38
CA ILE A 90 -15.14 14.01 1.34
C ILE A 90 -16.08 14.22 2.55
N PRO A 91 -17.41 14.30 2.33
CA PRO A 91 -18.38 14.48 3.41
C PRO A 91 -18.51 13.25 4.31
#